data_AF-A0A3B0LYB2-F1
#
_entry.id   AF-A0A3B0LYB2-F1
#
_cell.length_a   1.000
_cell.length_b   1.000
_cell.length_c   1.000
_cell.angle_alpha   90.00
_cell.angle_beta   90.00
_cell.angle_gamma   90.00
#
_symmetry.space_group_name_H-M   'P 1'
#
loop_
_entity.id
_entity.type
_entity.pdbx_description
1 polymer ?
#
loop_
_entity_poly.entity_id
_entity_poly.type
_entity_poly.pdbx_seq_one_letter_code
_entity_poly.pdbx_strand_id
1 'polypeptide(L)'
;MNNIAQHQMQSQLQVVDKMEDVTRNIKETLVAVSNQSILNDKERLAYATKIEDLKSKLFVLANSKDGSGNYMFAGYKTDTAPLEMNNSGMVSYQGGADAVKQHIDADREVTVYFTAEQVLLPPNGSNIFQALDSVVTTLKTLYQSATPQEQAVMAAVINTATGGLQDTTKALSTITSQLGVQLKEVENLNSRNEEISVLLKERQSQLMDTNLLEEITEFKQLEEVMQASYSLYGQMKDLSLFKILR
;
A
#
# COMPACT_ATOMS: atom_id res chain seq x y z
N MET A 1 -15.05 -11.71 -5.85
CA MET A 1 -14.32 -10.41 -5.88
C MET A 1 -13.81 -10.04 -4.49
N ASN A 2 -14.61 -10.18 -3.43
CA ASN A 2 -14.20 -9.82 -2.06
C ASN A 2 -12.93 -10.51 -1.53
N ASN A 3 -12.68 -11.78 -1.89
CA ASN A 3 -11.44 -12.47 -1.50
C ASN A 3 -10.17 -11.89 -2.15
N ILE A 4 -10.30 -11.29 -3.34
CA ILE A 4 -9.16 -10.65 -4.02
C ILE A 4 -8.83 -9.34 -3.31
N ALA A 5 -9.84 -8.49 -3.05
CA ALA A 5 -9.67 -7.25 -2.29
C ALA A 5 -9.06 -7.52 -0.91
N GLN A 6 -9.58 -8.52 -0.19
CA GLN A 6 -9.05 -8.94 1.12
C GLN A 6 -7.57 -9.34 1.03
N HIS A 7 -7.21 -10.19 0.07
CA HIS A 7 -5.83 -10.64 -0.11
C HIS A 7 -4.89 -9.47 -0.47
N GLN A 8 -5.33 -8.55 -1.33
CA GLN A 8 -4.55 -7.36 -1.70
C GLN A 8 -4.30 -6.45 -0.50
N MET A 9 -5.35 -6.13 0.26
CA MET A 9 -5.26 -5.33 1.49
C MET A 9 -4.34 -5.98 2.53
N GLN A 10 -4.48 -7.30 2.78
CA GLN A 10 -3.62 -8.04 3.71
C GLN A 10 -2.16 -8.02 3.25
N SER A 11 -1.91 -8.21 1.95
CA SER A 11 -0.57 -8.17 1.39
C SER A 11 0.05 -6.78 1.60
N GLN A 12 -0.68 -5.70 1.33
CA GLN A 12 -0.15 -4.35 1.53
C GLN A 12 0.08 -4.04 3.01
N LEU A 13 -0.84 -4.43 3.88
CA LEU A 13 -0.70 -4.28 5.33
C LEU A 13 0.60 -4.92 5.84
N GLN A 14 0.91 -6.16 5.42
CA GLN A 14 2.15 -6.84 5.81
C GLN A 14 3.42 -6.09 5.37
N VAL A 15 3.37 -5.41 4.22
CA VAL A 15 4.52 -4.61 3.75
C VAL A 15 4.60 -3.29 4.52
N VAL A 16 3.46 -2.66 4.81
CA VAL A 16 3.37 -1.46 5.64
C VAL A 16 3.90 -1.72 7.06
N ASP A 17 3.56 -2.84 7.68
CA ASP A 17 4.09 -3.23 9.00
C ASP A 17 5.64 -3.33 8.98
N LYS A 18 6.21 -3.88 7.90
CA LYS A 18 7.66 -3.93 7.71
C LYS A 18 8.25 -2.52 7.53
N MET A 19 7.55 -1.62 6.86
CA MET A 19 7.97 -0.22 6.73
C MET A 19 7.95 0.49 8.08
N GLU A 20 6.95 0.24 8.93
CA GLU A 20 6.90 0.77 10.30
C GLU A 20 8.10 0.30 11.12
N ASP A 21 8.47 -0.98 11.02
CA ASP A 21 9.65 -1.54 11.66
C ASP A 21 10.94 -0.86 11.21
N VAL A 22 11.12 -0.66 9.90
CA VAL A 22 12.31 0.03 9.36
C VAL A 22 12.33 1.49 9.81
N THR A 23 11.18 2.17 9.81
CA THR A 23 11.01 3.56 10.28
C THR A 23 11.38 3.69 11.76
N ARG A 24 11.00 2.72 12.61
CA ARG A 24 11.43 2.65 14.01
C ARG A 24 12.94 2.50 14.14
N ASN A 25 13.57 1.61 13.37
CA ASN A 25 15.03 1.43 13.38
C ASN A 25 15.78 2.70 12.93
N ILE A 26 15.23 3.44 11.96
CA ILE A 26 15.76 4.74 11.53
C ILE A 26 15.69 5.72 12.70
N LYS A 27 14.55 5.81 13.38
CA LYS A 27 14.35 6.69 14.54
C LYS A 27 15.39 6.42 15.63
N GLU A 28 15.55 5.15 16.00
CA GLU A 28 16.54 4.73 17.00
C GLU A 28 17.96 5.13 16.60
N THR A 29 18.29 4.98 15.32
CA THR A 29 19.60 5.35 14.79
C THR A 29 19.81 6.86 14.80
N LEU A 30 18.81 7.66 14.40
CA LEU A 30 18.89 9.12 14.44
C LEU A 30 19.00 9.64 15.88
N VAL A 31 18.27 9.06 16.83
CA VAL A 31 18.39 9.39 18.27
C VAL A 31 19.78 9.02 18.80
N ALA A 32 20.32 7.86 18.42
CA ALA A 32 21.67 7.46 18.81
C ALA A 32 22.73 8.44 18.30
N VAL A 33 22.61 8.91 17.05
CA VAL A 33 23.49 9.95 16.49
C VAL A 33 23.31 11.27 17.24
N SER A 34 22.06 11.68 17.50
CA SER A 34 21.74 12.95 18.16
C SER A 34 22.24 13.04 19.60
N ASN A 35 22.31 11.93 20.32
CA ASN A 35 22.76 11.89 21.71
C ASN A 35 24.29 11.96 21.85
N GLN A 36 25.04 11.88 20.75
CA GLN A 36 26.50 11.89 20.77
C GLN A 36 27.04 13.27 20.39
N SER A 37 27.54 14.00 21.38
CA SER A 37 28.08 15.35 21.17
C SER A 37 29.32 15.39 20.28
N ILE A 38 30.10 14.30 20.24
CA ILE A 38 31.27 14.13 19.35
C ILE A 38 31.33 12.66 18.93
N LEU A 39 31.25 12.41 17.62
CA LEU A 39 31.41 11.09 17.02
C LEU A 39 32.82 10.95 16.44
N ASN A 40 33.49 9.82 16.68
CA ASN A 40 34.72 9.52 15.96
C ASN A 40 34.44 9.09 14.50
N ASP A 41 35.47 9.13 13.65
CA ASP A 41 35.32 8.88 12.21
C ASP A 41 34.72 7.50 11.91
N LYS A 42 35.12 6.49 12.68
CA LYS A 42 34.61 5.13 12.53
C LYS A 42 33.13 5.04 12.91
N GLU A 43 32.71 5.68 14.00
CA GLU A 43 31.31 5.72 14.44
C GLU A 43 30.43 6.46 13.44
N ARG A 44 30.88 7.62 12.94
CA ARG A 44 30.12 8.38 11.92
C ARG A 44 29.89 7.56 10.66
N LEU A 45 30.94 6.92 10.14
CA LEU A 45 30.84 6.07 8.96
C LEU A 45 29.95 4.84 9.19
N ALA A 46 30.00 4.25 10.40
CA ALA A 46 29.13 3.15 10.77
C ALA A 46 27.65 3.57 10.80
N TYR A 47 27.33 4.73 11.41
CA TYR A 47 25.97 5.26 11.41
C TYR A 47 25.48 5.64 10.01
N ALA A 48 26.35 6.26 9.19
CA ALA A 48 26.02 6.59 7.80
C ALA A 48 25.63 5.32 7.03
N THR A 49 26.46 4.27 7.11
CA THR A 49 26.20 2.98 6.46
C THR A 49 24.88 2.37 6.95
N LYS A 50 24.63 2.38 8.26
CA LYS A 50 23.37 1.86 8.82
C LYS A 50 22.15 2.62 8.31
N ILE A 51 22.22 3.94 8.20
CA ILE A 51 21.12 4.77 7.67
C ILE A 51 20.92 4.49 6.17
N GLU A 52 22.00 4.34 5.39
CA GLU A 52 21.93 3.96 3.97
C GLU A 52 21.24 2.60 3.79
N ASP A 53 21.59 1.60 4.60
CA ASP A 53 20.97 0.28 4.56
C ASP A 53 19.47 0.34 4.91
N LEU A 54 19.10 1.10 5.93
CA LEU A 54 17.70 1.27 6.32
C LEU A 54 16.90 2.03 5.25
N LYS A 55 17.48 3.07 4.64
CA LYS A 55 16.90 3.78 3.50
C LYS A 55 16.68 2.82 2.33
N SER A 56 17.67 2.00 2.00
CA SER A 56 17.59 0.99 0.94
C SER A 56 16.48 -0.03 1.21
N LYS A 57 16.34 -0.48 2.46
CA LYS A 57 15.24 -1.37 2.88
C LYS A 57 13.86 -0.72 2.66
N LEU A 58 13.67 0.55 3.04
CA LEU A 58 12.42 1.27 2.77
C LEU A 58 12.13 1.37 1.27
N PHE A 59 13.16 1.69 0.46
CA PHE A 59 13.03 1.78 -0.99
C PHE A 59 12.58 0.44 -1.61
N VAL A 60 13.20 -0.67 -1.19
CA VAL A 60 12.83 -2.02 -1.65
C VAL A 60 11.42 -2.38 -1.23
N LEU A 61 11.03 -2.10 0.02
CA LEU A 61 9.67 -2.35 0.50
C LEU A 61 8.62 -1.57 -0.30
N ALA A 62 8.90 -0.30 -0.62
CA ALA A 62 8.01 0.53 -1.43
C ALA A 62 7.88 0.05 -2.88
N ASN A 63 8.88 -0.66 -3.39
CA ASN A 63 8.85 -1.32 -4.69
C ASN A 63 8.39 -2.79 -4.61
N SER A 64 7.71 -3.19 -3.53
CA SER A 64 7.19 -4.55 -3.39
C SER A 64 6.09 -4.86 -4.40
N LYS A 65 6.07 -6.13 -4.83
CA LYS A 65 5.07 -6.68 -5.73
C LYS A 65 4.11 -7.60 -4.97
N ASP A 66 2.88 -7.68 -5.45
CA ASP A 66 1.88 -8.63 -4.97
C ASP A 66 2.16 -10.05 -5.50
N GLY A 67 1.33 -11.02 -5.09
CA GLY A 67 1.41 -12.40 -5.55
C GLY A 67 1.17 -12.59 -7.06
N SER A 68 0.69 -11.56 -7.75
CA SER A 68 0.46 -11.56 -9.21
C SER A 68 1.61 -10.87 -9.97
N GLY A 69 2.61 -10.33 -9.28
CA GLY A 69 3.75 -9.64 -9.87
C GLY A 69 3.56 -8.14 -10.10
N ASN A 70 2.46 -7.56 -9.63
CA ASN A 70 2.12 -6.14 -9.77
C ASN A 70 2.72 -5.32 -8.63
N TYR A 71 3.27 -4.13 -8.93
CA TYR A 71 3.75 -3.21 -7.90
C TYR A 71 2.60 -2.65 -7.06
N MET A 72 2.64 -2.91 -5.75
CA MET A 72 1.53 -2.64 -4.83
C MET A 72 1.37 -1.17 -4.49
N PHE A 73 2.44 -0.38 -4.63
CA PHE A 73 2.45 1.03 -4.26
C PHE A 73 2.50 1.96 -5.48
N ALA A 74 2.22 1.43 -6.68
CA ALA A 74 2.27 2.18 -7.94
C ALA A 74 0.93 2.77 -8.37
N GLY A 75 -0.11 2.66 -7.54
CA GLY A 75 -1.48 3.00 -7.96
C GLY A 75 -1.89 2.13 -9.15
N TYR A 76 -2.56 2.72 -10.14
CA TYR A 76 -2.94 2.01 -11.37
C TYR A 76 -1.78 1.75 -12.34
N LYS A 77 -0.55 2.23 -12.08
CA LYS A 77 0.65 1.93 -12.89
C LYS A 77 1.36 0.66 -12.40
N THR A 78 0.61 -0.44 -12.30
CA THR A 78 1.05 -1.68 -11.64
C THR A 78 2.28 -2.35 -12.26
N ASP A 79 2.57 -2.09 -13.53
CA ASP A 79 3.68 -2.72 -14.26
C ASP A 79 5.01 -1.96 -14.13
N THR A 80 4.99 -0.74 -13.58
CA THR A 80 6.17 0.12 -13.44
C THR A 80 6.51 0.31 -11.96
N ALA A 81 7.80 0.28 -11.62
CA ALA A 81 8.24 0.49 -10.26
C ALA A 81 7.79 1.89 -9.76
N PRO A 82 7.17 1.98 -8.57
CA PRO A 82 6.68 3.26 -8.05
C PRO A 82 7.79 4.21 -7.64
N LEU A 83 8.94 3.69 -7.19
CA LEU A 83 10.09 4.50 -6.82
C LEU A 83 11.29 4.18 -7.71
N GLU A 84 11.91 5.24 -8.22
CA GLU A 84 13.20 5.17 -8.92
C GLU A 84 14.28 5.91 -8.14
N MET A 85 15.49 5.36 -8.17
CA MET A 85 16.68 5.95 -7.58
C MET A 85 17.65 6.33 -8.69
N ASN A 86 18.07 7.58 -8.73
CA ASN A 86 19.07 8.04 -9.70
C ASN A 86 20.50 7.73 -9.25
N ASN A 87 21.50 8.02 -10.09
CA ASN A 87 22.92 7.77 -9.80
C ASN A 87 23.45 8.52 -8.57
N SER A 88 22.79 9.59 -8.14
CA SER A 88 23.14 10.34 -6.92
C SER A 88 22.48 9.77 -5.67
N GLY A 89 21.72 8.68 -5.78
CA GLY A 89 20.96 8.07 -4.70
C GLY A 89 19.63 8.77 -4.40
N MET A 90 19.26 9.82 -5.14
CA MET A 90 18.00 10.54 -4.92
C MET A 90 16.82 9.69 -5.39
N VAL A 91 15.82 9.56 -4.53
CA VAL A 91 14.61 8.76 -4.78
C VAL A 91 13.48 9.66 -5.26
N SER A 92 12.79 9.22 -6.32
CA SER A 92 11.65 9.92 -6.93
C SER A 92 10.47 8.97 -7.14
N TYR A 93 9.24 9.51 -7.09
CA TYR A 93 8.02 8.77 -7.35
C TYR A 93 7.68 8.79 -8.84
N GLN A 94 7.39 7.62 -9.41
CA GLN A 94 7.04 7.40 -10.82
C GLN A 94 5.68 6.71 -11.00
N GLY A 95 5.01 6.36 -9.90
CA GLY A 95 3.72 5.67 -9.91
C GLY A 95 2.53 6.54 -10.39
N GLY A 96 1.33 6.01 -10.25
CA GLY A 96 0.07 6.72 -10.51
C GLY A 96 -0.32 7.61 -9.33
N ALA A 97 -1.09 8.68 -9.58
CA ALA A 97 -1.54 9.58 -8.51
C ALA A 97 -2.61 8.93 -7.62
N ASP A 98 -3.45 8.08 -8.21
CA ASP A 98 -4.62 7.52 -7.52
C ASP A 98 -4.33 6.16 -6.89
N ALA A 99 -4.81 6.00 -5.66
CA ALA A 99 -4.89 4.71 -4.98
C ALA A 99 -5.85 3.77 -5.74
N VAL A 100 -5.57 2.47 -5.70
CA VAL A 100 -6.41 1.46 -6.36
C VAL A 100 -7.62 1.18 -5.49
N LYS A 101 -8.80 1.21 -6.12
CA LYS A 101 -10.07 0.98 -5.44
C LYS A 101 -10.83 -0.18 -6.07
N GLN A 102 -11.64 -0.86 -5.27
CA GLN A 102 -12.48 -1.97 -5.71
C GLN A 102 -13.84 -1.97 -5.03
N HIS A 103 -14.86 -2.41 -5.77
CA HIS A 103 -16.18 -2.65 -5.21
C HIS A 103 -16.21 -3.98 -4.45
N ILE A 104 -16.79 -3.97 -3.25
CA ILE A 104 -16.95 -5.14 -2.38
C ILE A 104 -18.42 -5.53 -2.14
N ASP A 105 -19.34 -4.66 -2.56
CA ASP A 105 -20.75 -4.94 -2.79
C ASP A 105 -21.28 -3.99 -3.90
N ALA A 106 -22.60 -3.95 -4.13
CA ALA A 106 -23.21 -3.15 -5.19
C ALA A 106 -22.99 -1.63 -5.03
N ASP A 107 -22.86 -1.13 -3.81
CA ASP A 107 -22.84 0.31 -3.50
C ASP A 107 -21.56 0.75 -2.76
N ARG A 108 -20.65 -0.18 -2.46
CA ARG A 108 -19.50 0.06 -1.59
C ARG A 108 -18.17 -0.18 -2.29
N GLU A 109 -17.35 0.88 -2.28
CA GLU A 109 -15.99 0.90 -2.80
C GLU A 109 -14.98 1.04 -1.65
N VAL A 110 -13.89 0.29 -1.71
CA VAL A 110 -12.79 0.32 -0.75
C VAL A 110 -11.44 0.49 -1.44
N THR A 111 -10.47 1.05 -0.73
CA THR A 111 -9.09 1.21 -1.22
C THR A 111 -8.30 -0.06 -0.96
N VAL A 112 -7.84 -0.73 -2.01
CA VAL A 112 -7.08 -1.99 -1.88
C VAL A 112 -5.57 -1.76 -1.91
N TYR A 113 -5.12 -0.69 -2.57
CA TYR A 113 -3.71 -0.30 -2.61
C TYR A 113 -3.50 1.21 -2.51
N PHE A 114 -2.81 1.65 -1.45
CA PHE A 114 -2.26 3.00 -1.30
C PHE A 114 -0.97 3.18 -2.10
N THR A 115 -0.68 4.41 -2.54
CA THR A 115 0.51 4.71 -3.33
C THR A 115 1.75 4.97 -2.46
N ALA A 116 2.96 4.78 -3.00
CA ALA A 116 4.19 5.10 -2.28
C ALA A 116 4.30 6.60 -1.97
N GLU A 117 3.67 7.45 -2.79
CA GLU A 117 3.56 8.87 -2.53
C GLU A 117 2.73 9.16 -1.27
N GLN A 118 1.57 8.52 -1.12
CA GLN A 118 0.74 8.64 0.09
C GLN A 118 1.44 8.09 1.34
N VAL A 119 2.28 7.07 1.18
CA VAL A 119 2.96 6.39 2.30
C VAL A 119 4.25 7.10 2.73
N LEU A 120 5.10 7.50 1.78
CA LEU A 120 6.50 7.89 2.02
C LEU A 120 6.86 9.30 1.52
N LEU A 121 6.04 9.89 0.66
CA LEU A 121 6.31 11.21 0.04
C LEU A 121 5.07 12.12 0.11
N PRO A 122 4.50 12.35 1.32
CA PRO A 122 3.25 13.10 1.42
C PRO A 122 3.40 14.51 0.83
N PRO A 123 2.41 15.02 0.06
CA PRO A 123 2.52 16.25 -0.73
C PRO A 123 2.93 17.52 0.04
N ASN A 124 2.71 17.54 1.36
CA ASN A 124 3.02 18.65 2.26
C ASN A 124 4.02 18.27 3.37
N GLY A 125 4.61 17.07 3.31
CA GLY A 125 5.56 16.58 4.31
C GLY A 125 6.99 16.52 3.79
N SER A 126 7.94 16.34 4.71
CA SER A 126 9.35 16.20 4.34
C SER A 126 9.61 14.82 3.71
N ASN A 127 10.18 14.80 2.50
CA ASN A 127 10.62 13.57 1.84
C ASN A 127 11.66 12.85 2.73
N ILE A 128 11.27 11.70 3.27
CA ILE A 128 12.12 10.94 4.20
C ILE A 128 13.42 10.49 3.53
N PHE A 129 13.39 10.09 2.26
CA PHE A 129 14.60 9.67 1.54
C PHE A 129 15.62 10.81 1.44
N GLN A 130 15.17 12.01 1.05
CA GLN A 130 16.02 13.19 0.96
C GLN A 130 16.56 13.64 2.33
N ALA A 131 15.73 13.53 3.37
CA ALA A 131 16.16 13.89 4.72
C ALA A 131 17.23 12.93 5.25
N LEU A 132 17.09 11.61 4.99
CA LEU A 132 18.11 10.63 5.32
C LEU A 132 19.39 10.82 4.51
N ASP A 133 19.30 11.19 3.24
CA ASP A 133 20.48 11.51 2.41
C ASP A 133 21.26 12.69 2.97
N SER A 134 20.56 13.69 3.46
CA SER A 134 21.18 14.86 4.10
C SER A 134 21.95 14.46 5.37
N VAL A 135 21.37 13.56 6.19
CA VAL A 135 22.04 13.04 7.38
C VAL A 135 23.28 12.21 7.00
N VAL A 136 23.15 11.30 6.04
CA VAL A 136 24.27 10.45 5.57
C VAL A 136 25.40 11.30 5.01
N THR A 137 25.08 12.27 4.16
CA THR A 137 26.07 13.19 3.57
C THR A 137 26.79 13.97 4.66
N THR A 138 26.07 14.45 5.66
CA THR A 138 26.63 15.20 6.79
C THR A 138 27.53 14.30 7.66
N LEU A 139 27.11 13.06 7.95
CA LEU A 139 27.92 12.10 8.69
C LEU A 139 29.24 11.74 7.97
N LYS A 140 29.20 11.63 6.64
CA LYS A 140 30.37 11.29 5.81
C LYS A 140 31.35 12.46 5.63
N THR A 141 30.88 13.70 5.75
CA THR A 141 31.69 14.90 5.49
C THR A 141 32.20 15.59 6.74
N LEU A 142 31.49 15.47 7.88
CA LEU A 142 31.97 15.97 9.16
C LEU A 142 33.21 15.20 9.62
N TYR A 143 34.16 15.90 10.25
CA TYR A 143 35.35 15.32 10.89
C TYR A 143 35.26 15.42 12.41
N GLN A 144 36.08 14.65 13.14
CA GLN A 144 36.09 14.64 14.60
C GLN A 144 36.36 16.02 15.24
N SER A 145 36.96 16.95 14.48
CA SER A 145 37.22 18.34 14.87
C SER A 145 36.14 19.32 14.41
N ALA A 146 34.90 18.86 14.22
CA ALA A 146 33.79 19.69 13.76
C ALA A 146 33.62 20.95 14.63
N THR A 147 33.60 22.10 13.98
CA THR A 147 33.31 23.41 14.56
C THR A 147 31.89 23.46 15.15
N PRO A 148 31.60 24.40 16.09
CA PRO A 148 30.25 24.60 16.58
C PRO A 148 29.21 24.82 15.47
N GLN A 149 29.60 25.46 14.37
CA GLN A 149 28.76 25.69 13.19
C GLN A 149 28.43 24.36 12.49
N GLU A 150 29.43 23.51 12.29
CA GLU A 150 29.26 22.17 11.70
C GLU A 150 28.40 21.25 12.58
N GLN A 151 28.53 21.35 13.91
CA GLN A 151 27.65 20.65 14.85
C GLN A 151 26.20 21.14 14.77
N ALA A 152 25.99 22.44 14.59
CA ALA A 152 24.66 23.02 14.39
C ALA A 152 24.02 22.53 13.07
N VAL A 153 24.81 22.37 12.00
CA VAL A 153 24.36 21.77 10.74
C VAL A 153 23.89 20.33 10.95
N MET A 154 24.66 19.51 11.69
CA MET A 154 24.26 18.15 12.04
C MET A 154 22.91 18.12 12.79
N ALA A 155 22.77 18.97 13.81
CA ALA A 155 21.52 19.06 14.57
C ALA A 155 20.33 19.45 13.68
N ALA A 156 20.53 20.39 12.75
CA ALA A 156 19.50 20.81 11.82
C ALA A 156 19.06 19.66 10.88
N VAL A 157 20.00 18.93 10.28
CA VAL A 157 19.66 17.82 9.36
C VAL A 157 18.99 16.65 10.11
N ILE A 158 19.40 16.35 11.34
CA ILE A 158 18.75 15.34 12.19
C ILE A 158 17.32 15.77 12.55
N ASN A 159 17.10 17.05 12.86
CA ASN A 159 15.76 17.56 13.15
C ASN A 159 14.85 17.46 11.93
N THR A 160 15.34 17.82 10.74
CA THR A 160 14.61 17.64 9.48
C THR A 160 14.28 16.17 9.22
N ALA A 161 15.25 15.26 9.39
CA ALA A 161 15.03 13.82 9.24
C ALA A 161 14.02 13.28 10.26
N THR A 162 14.08 13.74 11.50
CA THR A 162 13.13 13.36 12.55
C THR A 162 11.72 13.85 12.24
N GLY A 163 11.56 15.07 11.71
CA GLY A 163 10.29 15.60 11.25
C GLY A 163 9.70 14.76 10.10
N GLY A 164 10.47 14.52 9.04
CA GLY A 164 10.04 13.67 7.92
C GLY A 164 9.71 12.24 8.34
N LEU A 165 10.44 11.69 9.31
CA LEU A 165 10.17 10.37 9.86
C LEU A 165 8.87 10.33 10.66
N GLN A 166 8.57 11.38 11.43
CA GLN A 166 7.30 11.50 12.14
C GLN A 166 6.13 11.59 11.17
N ASP A 167 6.27 12.35 10.09
CA ASP A 167 5.23 12.47 9.06
C ASP A 167 5.00 11.11 8.36
N THR A 168 6.07 10.42 8.01
CA THR A 168 6.02 9.06 7.44
C THR A 168 5.35 8.07 8.41
N THR A 169 5.69 8.13 9.70
CA THR A 169 5.11 7.25 10.72
C THR A 169 3.61 7.49 10.87
N LYS A 170 3.17 8.76 10.86
CA LYS A 170 1.74 9.10 10.88
C LYS A 170 1.02 8.56 9.65
N ALA A 171 1.60 8.74 8.46
CA ALA A 171 1.04 8.24 7.21
C ALA A 171 0.88 6.71 7.23
N LEU A 172 1.92 5.97 7.65
CA LEU A 172 1.87 4.52 7.83
C LEU A 172 0.75 4.13 8.80
N SER A 173 0.70 4.72 10.00
CA SER A 173 -0.34 4.40 10.99
C SER A 173 -1.76 4.72 10.51
N THR A 174 -1.95 5.80 9.75
CA THR A 174 -3.25 6.11 9.12
C THR A 174 -3.65 5.03 8.11
N ILE A 175 -2.73 4.60 7.27
CA ILE A 175 -2.97 3.55 6.27
C ILE A 175 -3.24 2.20 6.95
N THR A 176 -2.44 1.82 7.94
CA THR A 176 -2.65 0.62 8.77
C THR A 176 -4.05 0.61 9.39
N SER A 177 -4.47 1.73 9.97
CA SER A 177 -5.82 1.87 10.55
C SER A 177 -6.91 1.75 9.48
N GLN A 178 -6.74 2.39 8.33
CA GLN A 178 -7.73 2.37 7.25
C GLN A 178 -7.88 0.96 6.64
N LEU A 179 -6.76 0.29 6.34
CA LEU A 179 -6.73 -1.10 5.88
C LEU A 179 -7.35 -2.04 6.92
N GLY A 180 -7.07 -1.86 8.20
CA GLY A 180 -7.66 -2.67 9.28
C GLY A 180 -9.19 -2.55 9.34
N VAL A 181 -9.73 -1.33 9.22
CA VAL A 181 -11.19 -1.11 9.17
C VAL A 181 -11.81 -1.75 7.93
N GLN A 182 -11.21 -1.54 6.76
CA GLN A 182 -11.69 -2.09 5.49
C GLN A 182 -11.60 -3.63 5.45
N LEU A 183 -10.56 -4.23 6.04
CA LEU A 183 -10.46 -5.67 6.18
C LEU A 183 -11.58 -6.23 7.05
N LYS A 184 -11.82 -5.61 8.21
CA LYS A 184 -12.89 -6.07 9.12
C LYS A 184 -14.26 -6.01 8.46
N GLU A 185 -14.47 -4.97 7.67
CA GLU A 185 -15.66 -4.75 6.88
C GLU A 185 -15.86 -5.82 5.79
N VAL A 186 -14.82 -6.12 5.02
CA VAL A 186 -14.84 -7.18 3.99
C VAL A 186 -15.09 -8.55 4.63
N GLU A 187 -14.48 -8.84 5.77
CA GLU A 187 -14.73 -10.07 6.55
C GLU A 187 -16.20 -10.20 6.95
N ASN A 188 -16.81 -9.12 7.46
CA ASN A 188 -18.22 -9.12 7.84
C ASN A 188 -19.14 -9.34 6.63
N LEU A 189 -18.83 -8.74 5.48
CA LEU A 189 -19.58 -8.96 4.24
C LEU A 189 -19.43 -10.41 3.75
N ASN A 190 -18.24 -10.98 3.82
CA ASN A 190 -18.00 -12.38 3.43
C ASN A 190 -18.80 -13.33 4.31
N SER A 191 -18.78 -13.15 5.64
CA SER A 191 -19.58 -13.95 6.58
C SER A 191 -21.08 -13.88 6.26
N ARG A 192 -21.61 -12.68 5.99
CA ARG A 192 -23.03 -12.50 5.61
C ARG A 192 -23.36 -13.15 4.27
N ASN A 193 -22.48 -13.03 3.29
CA ASN A 193 -22.68 -13.66 1.99
C ASN A 193 -22.66 -15.20 2.09
N GLU A 194 -21.82 -15.75 2.97
CA GLU A 194 -21.79 -17.17 3.26
C GLU A 194 -23.10 -17.63 3.94
N GLU A 195 -23.58 -16.89 4.94
CA GLU A 195 -24.88 -17.14 5.58
C GLU A 195 -26.04 -17.10 4.58
N ILE A 196 -26.09 -16.08 3.71
CA ILE A 196 -27.10 -15.96 2.64
C ILE A 196 -26.99 -17.15 1.68
N SER A 197 -25.78 -17.55 1.29
CA SER A 197 -25.58 -18.70 0.42
C SER A 197 -26.07 -19.99 1.07
N VAL A 198 -25.86 -20.19 2.38
CA VAL A 198 -26.34 -21.37 3.11
C VAL A 198 -27.87 -21.34 3.16
N LEU A 199 -28.48 -20.20 3.51
CA LEU A 199 -29.94 -20.04 3.54
C LEU A 199 -30.57 -20.31 2.17
N LEU A 200 -29.97 -19.81 1.08
CA LEU A 200 -30.46 -20.05 -0.27
C LEU A 200 -30.36 -21.54 -0.64
N LYS A 201 -29.29 -22.24 -0.24
CA LYS A 201 -29.17 -23.70 -0.44
C LYS A 201 -30.20 -24.48 0.37
N GLU A 202 -30.48 -24.08 1.61
CA GLU A 202 -31.52 -24.72 2.43
C GLU A 202 -32.91 -24.51 1.83
N ARG A 203 -33.24 -23.29 1.40
CA ARG A 203 -34.50 -23.00 0.69
C ARG A 203 -34.61 -23.78 -0.61
N GLN A 204 -33.54 -23.81 -1.40
CA GLN A 204 -33.49 -24.62 -2.61
C GLN A 204 -33.71 -26.11 -2.31
N SER A 205 -33.09 -26.66 -1.26
CA SER A 205 -33.32 -28.04 -0.83
C SER A 205 -34.78 -28.26 -0.44
N GLN A 206 -35.37 -27.39 0.37
CA GLN A 206 -36.78 -27.49 0.78
C GLN A 206 -37.74 -27.41 -0.39
N LEU A 207 -37.48 -26.52 -1.35
CA LEU A 207 -38.24 -26.36 -2.58
C LEU A 207 -38.13 -27.62 -3.47
N MET A 208 -36.91 -28.11 -3.71
CA MET A 208 -36.67 -29.36 -4.44
C MET A 208 -37.30 -30.57 -3.76
N ASP A 209 -37.17 -30.68 -2.44
CA ASP A 209 -37.76 -31.76 -1.63
C ASP A 209 -39.30 -31.70 -1.63
N THR A 210 -39.89 -30.52 -1.79
CA THR A 210 -41.34 -30.30 -1.82
C THR A 210 -41.92 -30.46 -3.24
N ASN A 211 -41.14 -30.19 -4.30
CA ASN A 211 -41.67 -30.00 -5.65
C ASN A 211 -40.78 -30.54 -6.79
N LEU A 212 -40.04 -31.62 -6.55
CA LEU A 212 -39.08 -32.28 -7.46
C LEU A 212 -39.51 -32.50 -8.94
N LEU A 213 -40.81 -32.43 -9.27
CA LEU A 213 -41.33 -32.58 -10.63
C LEU A 213 -41.68 -31.25 -11.35
N GLU A 214 -42.07 -30.19 -10.63
CA GLU A 214 -42.51 -28.93 -11.23
C GLU A 214 -41.36 -27.90 -11.29
N GLU A 215 -40.47 -27.91 -10.28
CA GLU A 215 -39.37 -26.94 -10.16
C GLU A 215 -38.15 -27.19 -11.07
N ILE A 216 -37.90 -28.44 -11.51
CA ILE A 216 -36.84 -28.71 -12.50
C ILE A 216 -37.09 -27.93 -13.79
N THR A 217 -38.35 -27.65 -14.10
CA THR A 217 -38.77 -26.90 -15.29
C THR A 217 -38.58 -25.40 -15.08
N GLU A 218 -38.96 -24.85 -13.92
CA GLU A 218 -38.77 -23.42 -13.61
C GLU A 218 -37.30 -23.05 -13.43
N PHE A 219 -36.48 -23.91 -12.81
CA PHE A 219 -35.04 -23.68 -12.66
C PHE A 219 -34.33 -23.58 -14.02
N LYS A 220 -34.64 -24.49 -14.96
CA LYS A 220 -34.10 -24.42 -16.34
C LYS A 220 -34.50 -23.13 -17.05
N GLN A 221 -35.72 -22.66 -16.87
CA GLN A 221 -36.17 -21.38 -17.44
C GLN A 221 -35.41 -20.20 -16.82
N LEU A 222 -35.14 -20.24 -15.52
CA LEU A 222 -34.40 -19.18 -14.83
C LEU A 222 -32.92 -19.15 -15.24
N GLU A 223 -32.31 -20.33 -15.46
CA GLU A 223 -30.96 -20.47 -15.99
C GLU A 223 -30.86 -19.93 -17.43
N GLU A 224 -31.83 -20.23 -18.29
CA GLU A 224 -31.92 -19.67 -19.65
C GLU A 224 -32.09 -18.15 -19.64
N VAL A 225 -32.94 -17.61 -18.76
CA VAL A 225 -33.14 -16.15 -18.62
C VAL A 225 -31.88 -15.46 -18.11
N MET A 226 -31.17 -16.06 -17.15
CA MET A 226 -29.92 -15.52 -16.64
C MET A 226 -28.81 -15.56 -17.72
N GLN A 227 -28.72 -16.65 -18.49
CA GLN A 227 -27.78 -16.77 -19.60
C GLN A 227 -28.11 -15.80 -20.75
N ALA A 228 -29.40 -15.62 -21.06
CA ALA A 228 -29.87 -14.61 -21.99
C ALA A 228 -29.55 -13.19 -21.50
N SER A 229 -29.69 -12.93 -20.19
CA SER A 229 -29.34 -11.64 -19.58
C SER A 229 -27.83 -11.36 -19.68
N TYR A 230 -26.98 -12.37 -19.48
CA TYR A 230 -25.54 -12.23 -19.70
C TYR A 230 -25.18 -12.02 -21.18
N SER A 231 -25.85 -12.72 -22.10
CA SER A 231 -25.67 -12.51 -23.54
C SER A 231 -26.13 -11.11 -23.97
N LEU A 232 -27.27 -10.63 -23.47
CA LEU A 232 -27.78 -9.29 -23.75
C LEU A 232 -26.86 -8.21 -23.17
N TYR A 233 -26.34 -8.40 -21.97
CA TYR A 233 -25.35 -7.51 -21.38
C TYR A 233 -24.05 -7.46 -22.22
N GLY A 234 -23.57 -8.62 -22.70
CA GLY A 234 -22.45 -8.70 -23.64
C GLY A 234 -22.71 -7.96 -24.95
N GLN A 235 -23.88 -8.19 -25.56
CA GLN A 235 -24.28 -7.53 -26.81
C GLN A 235 -24.48 -6.01 -26.63
N MET A 236 -25.03 -5.55 -25.49
CA MET A 236 -25.16 -4.12 -25.18
C MET A 236 -23.80 -3.46 -24.95
N LYS A 237 -22.84 -4.18 -24.36
CA LYS A 237 -21.46 -3.71 -24.21
C LYS A 237 -20.77 -3.55 -25.56
N ASP A 238 -20.99 -4.47 -26.51
CA ASP A 238 -20.46 -4.36 -27.87
C ASP A 238 -21.13 -3.24 -28.69
N LEU A 239 -22.44 -3.04 -28.52
CA LEU A 239 -23.18 -1.93 -29.14
C LEU A 239 -22.78 -0.55 -28.58
N SER A 240 -22.42 -0.49 -27.30
CA SER A 240 -21.88 0.72 -26.64
C SER A 240 -20.49 1.08 -27.17
N LEU A 241 -19.60 0.09 -27.35
CA LEU A 241 -18.28 0.31 -27.95
C LEU A 241 -18.33 0.68 -29.44
N PHE A 242 -19.32 0.18 -30.21
CA PHE A 242 -19.47 0.54 -31.62
C PHE A 242 -20.18 1.89 -31.87
N LYS A 243 -20.80 2.51 -30.85
CA LYS A 243 -21.45 3.83 -30.97
C LYS A 243 -20.59 5.01 -30.50
N ILE A 244 -19.49 4.77 -29.79
CA ILE A 244 -18.58 5.83 -29.32
C ILE A 244 -17.45 6.14 -30.33
N LEU A 245 -17.25 5.30 -31.36
CA LEU A 245 -16.24 5.50 -32.41
C LEU A 245 -16.81 6.00 -33.76
N ARG A 246 -17.83 6.86 -33.75
CA ARG A 246 -18.27 7.55 -34.96
C ARG A 246 -18.48 9.04 -34.75
#